data_AF-A0A497F2Z9-F1
#
_entry.id   AF-A0A497F2Z9-F1
#
_cell.length_a   1.000
_cell.length_b   1.000
_cell.length_c   1.000
_cell.angle_alpha   90.00
_cell.angle_beta   90.00
_cell.angle_gamma   90.00
#
_symmetry.space_group_name_H-M   'P 1'
#
loop_
_entity.id
_entity.type
_entity.pdbx_description
1 polymer ?
#
loop_
_entity_poly.entity_id
_entity_poly.type
_entity_poly.pdbx_seq_one_letter_code
_entity_poly.pdbx_strand_id
1 'polypeptide(L)'
;MKMVRRNIYEGPNSCYAINEGIYVPGRGVNLETGVSILYLLLRDLQRGWTYDHSCRRIPMTWDLFVRRARYLYALCRKHTGPLGECERLREIIEYAIARRTLPPWARSLVRLARTRPLIAVPVVVRRRRLRASTYY
;
A
#
# COMPACT_ATOMS: atom_id res chain seq x y z
N MET A 1 -2.47 20.56 20.52
CA MET A 1 -2.05 20.34 19.11
C MET A 1 -2.95 19.29 18.47
N LYS A 2 -3.68 19.62 17.40
CA LYS A 2 -4.35 18.58 16.57
C LYS A 2 -3.26 17.73 15.91
N MET A 3 -3.19 16.44 16.23
CA MET A 3 -2.32 15.52 15.47
C MET A 3 -2.73 15.58 14.00
N VAL A 4 -1.78 15.91 13.12
CA VAL A 4 -1.99 15.89 11.67
C VAL A 4 -2.19 14.45 11.25
N ARG A 5 -3.43 14.07 10.91
CA ARG A 5 -3.73 12.76 10.35
C ARG A 5 -3.18 12.70 8.92
N ARG A 6 -2.12 11.93 8.69
CA ARG A 6 -1.56 11.71 7.35
C ARG A 6 -2.29 10.58 6.63
N ASN A 7 -2.30 10.64 5.30
CA ASN A 7 -2.71 9.50 4.50
C ASN A 7 -1.67 8.38 4.64
N ILE A 8 -2.12 7.13 4.70
CA ILE A 8 -1.22 5.98 4.83
C ILE A 8 -0.63 5.60 3.47
N TYR A 9 -1.43 5.61 2.40
CA TYR A 9 -1.11 4.99 1.10
C TYR A 9 -1.06 5.97 -0.07
N GLU A 10 -1.85 7.03 -0.05
CA GLU A 10 -2.09 7.91 -1.20
C GLU A 10 -1.40 9.26 -1.04
N GLY A 11 -0.77 9.70 -2.13
CA GLY A 11 -0.06 10.98 -2.24
C GLY A 11 1.41 10.95 -1.80
N PRO A 12 2.21 11.95 -2.25
CA PRO A 12 3.67 11.99 -2.06
C PRO A 12 4.10 12.25 -0.60
N ASN A 13 3.17 12.66 0.27
CA ASN A 13 3.40 12.89 1.70
C ASN A 13 2.78 11.78 2.57
N SER A 14 2.35 10.67 1.97
CA SER A 14 1.81 9.53 2.70
C SER A 14 2.89 8.80 3.50
N CYS A 15 2.47 8.01 4.49
CA CYS A 15 3.41 7.17 5.25
C CYS A 15 4.18 6.19 4.36
N TYR A 16 3.53 5.67 3.32
CA TYR A 16 4.16 4.84 2.30
C TYR A 16 5.19 5.63 1.47
N ALA A 17 4.87 6.85 1.02
CA ALA A 17 5.81 7.67 0.27
C ALA A 17 7.07 7.99 1.07
N ILE A 18 6.89 8.35 2.35
CA ILE A 18 7.98 8.76 3.24
C ILE A 18 8.89 7.57 3.60
N ASN A 19 8.29 6.44 4.01
CA ASN A 19 9.07 5.32 4.54
C ASN A 19 9.50 4.31 3.47
N GLU A 20 8.81 4.26 2.33
CA GLU A 20 9.00 3.20 1.32
C GLU A 20 9.23 3.74 -0.10
N GLY A 21 9.15 5.05 -0.30
CA GLY A 21 9.42 5.67 -1.61
C GLY A 21 8.37 5.38 -2.68
N ILE A 22 7.23 4.78 -2.32
CA ILE A 22 6.13 4.45 -3.22
C ILE A 22 4.81 4.95 -2.65
N TYR A 23 3.86 5.33 -3.51
CA TYR A 23 2.51 5.73 -3.07
C TYR A 23 1.49 5.56 -4.20
N VAL A 24 0.22 5.55 -3.84
CA VAL A 24 -0.89 5.59 -4.80
C VAL A 24 -1.09 7.04 -5.27
N PRO A 25 -0.94 7.35 -6.57
CA PRO A 25 -1.24 8.68 -7.09
C PRO A 25 -2.75 8.89 -7.13
N GLY A 26 -3.24 10.07 -6.72
CA GLY A 26 -4.67 10.35 -6.69
C GLY A 26 -5.04 11.50 -5.76
N ARG A 27 -6.34 11.87 -5.77
CA ARG A 27 -6.96 12.84 -4.87
C ARG A 27 -8.22 12.25 -4.20
N GLY A 28 -8.27 10.94 -4.05
CA GLY A 28 -9.41 10.21 -3.54
C GLY A 28 -9.51 8.80 -4.13
N VAL A 29 -10.21 7.94 -3.40
CA VAL A 29 -10.50 6.56 -3.80
C VAL A 29 -11.54 6.53 -4.93
N ASN A 30 -11.15 5.92 -6.04
CA ASN A 30 -11.94 5.46 -7.19
C ASN A 30 -11.60 3.97 -7.44
N LEU A 31 -12.00 3.37 -8.55
CA LEU A 31 -11.65 1.96 -8.85
C LEU A 31 -10.15 1.75 -8.94
N GLU A 32 -9.44 2.58 -9.73
CA GLU A 32 -8.00 2.40 -9.96
C GLU A 32 -7.17 2.60 -8.67
N THR A 33 -7.41 3.72 -7.98
CA THR A 33 -6.73 4.05 -6.72
C THR A 33 -7.15 3.11 -5.60
N GLY A 34 -8.42 2.68 -5.55
CA GLY A 34 -8.92 1.69 -4.60
C GLY A 34 -8.24 0.33 -4.78
N VAL A 35 -8.12 -0.16 -6.02
CA VAL A 35 -7.37 -1.40 -6.32
C VAL A 35 -5.90 -1.25 -5.95
N SER A 36 -5.30 -0.08 -6.20
CA SER A 36 -3.90 0.19 -5.84
C SER A 36 -3.66 0.24 -4.33
N ILE A 37 -4.60 0.81 -3.55
CA ILE A 37 -4.53 0.77 -2.08
C ILE A 37 -4.73 -0.66 -1.58
N LEU A 38 -5.68 -1.41 -2.15
CA LEU A 38 -5.92 -2.81 -1.80
C LEU A 38 -4.70 -3.70 -2.07
N TYR A 39 -3.98 -3.45 -3.16
CA TYR A 39 -2.70 -4.10 -3.44
C TYR A 39 -1.69 -3.87 -2.30
N LEU A 40 -1.57 -2.64 -1.80
CA LEU A 40 -0.68 -2.33 -0.67
C LEU A 40 -1.17 -2.95 0.65
N LEU A 41 -2.49 -3.02 0.88
CA LEU A 41 -3.08 -3.71 2.03
C LEU A 41 -2.77 -5.21 2.01
N LEU A 42 -2.82 -5.87 0.86
CA LEU A 42 -2.47 -7.28 0.72
C LEU A 42 -0.98 -7.51 1.00
N ARG A 43 -0.11 -6.61 0.52
CA ARG A 43 1.32 -6.63 0.86
C ARG A 43 1.55 -6.43 2.37
N ASP A 44 0.84 -5.51 3.00
CA ASP A 44 0.88 -5.29 4.45
C ASP A 44 0.48 -6.54 5.22
N LEU A 45 -0.59 -7.21 4.79
CA LEU A 45 -1.06 -8.45 5.38
C LEU A 45 -0.01 -9.56 5.25
N GLN A 46 0.62 -9.70 4.07
CA GLN A 46 1.65 -10.71 3.83
C GLN A 46 2.89 -10.49 4.71
N ARG A 47 3.28 -9.22 4.97
CA ARG A 47 4.44 -8.90 5.82
C ARG A 47 4.11 -8.78 7.31
N GLY A 48 2.83 -8.80 7.69
CA GLY A 48 2.36 -8.76 9.08
C GLY A 48 2.30 -7.37 9.73
N TRP A 49 2.57 -6.28 9.00
CA TRP A 49 2.57 -4.93 9.55
C TRP A 49 2.21 -3.85 8.52
N THR A 50 1.76 -2.70 9.01
CA THR A 50 1.37 -1.50 8.25
C THR A 50 1.68 -0.22 9.04
N TYR A 51 1.31 0.95 8.54
CA TYR A 51 1.41 2.21 9.26
C TYR A 51 0.07 2.69 9.84
N ASP A 52 0.13 3.49 10.91
CA ASP A 52 -0.96 4.34 11.37
C ASP A 52 -0.92 5.75 10.73
N HIS A 53 -1.87 6.63 11.08
CA HIS A 53 -1.91 8.02 10.57
C HIS A 53 -0.78 8.92 11.10
N SER A 54 0.03 8.43 12.04
CA SER A 54 1.27 9.07 12.53
C SER A 54 2.52 8.47 11.88
N CYS A 55 2.35 7.57 10.91
CA CYS A 55 3.40 6.82 10.23
C CYS A 55 4.23 5.89 11.13
N ARG A 56 3.67 5.47 12.28
CA ARG A 56 4.28 4.43 13.11
C ARG A 56 3.89 3.06 12.59
N ARG A 57 4.80 2.09 12.68
CA ARG A 57 4.49 0.70 12.34
C ARG A 57 3.55 0.10 13.38
N ILE A 58 2.49 -0.55 12.91
CA ILE A 58 1.52 -1.28 13.71
C ILE A 58 1.29 -2.67 13.10
N PRO A 59 0.85 -3.67 13.88
CA PRO A 59 0.50 -4.98 13.35
C PRO A 59 -0.62 -4.89 12.30
N MET A 60 -0.47 -5.60 11.18
CA MET A 60 -1.55 -5.79 10.20
C MET A 60 -2.23 -7.12 10.49
N THR A 61 -3.22 -7.09 11.39
CA THR A 61 -4.07 -8.25 11.67
C THR A 61 -5.07 -8.47 10.53
N TRP A 62 -5.62 -9.68 10.44
CA TRP A 62 -6.70 -9.98 9.49
C TRP A 62 -7.89 -9.02 9.65
N ASP A 63 -8.32 -8.78 10.89
CA ASP A 63 -9.42 -7.86 11.21
C ASP A 63 -9.14 -6.41 10.80
N LEU A 64 -7.88 -5.97 10.92
CA LEU A 64 -7.49 -4.64 10.46
C LEU A 64 -7.50 -4.56 8.93
N PHE A 65 -6.98 -5.60 8.26
CA PHE A 65 -7.03 -5.71 6.80
C PHE A 65 -8.46 -5.65 6.28
N VAL A 66 -9.37 -6.48 6.79
CA VAL A 66 -10.79 -6.53 6.36
C VAL A 66 -11.47 -5.18 6.56
N ARG A 67 -11.29 -4.54 7.72
CA ARG A 67 -11.85 -3.21 8.00
C ARG A 67 -11.34 -2.16 7.02
N ARG A 68 -10.03 -2.10 6.78
CA ARG A 68 -9.43 -1.14 5.84
C ARG A 68 -9.86 -1.41 4.40
N ALA A 69 -9.90 -2.68 3.98
CA ALA A 69 -10.31 -3.07 2.64
C ALA A 69 -11.76 -2.67 2.36
N ARG A 70 -12.71 -2.99 3.25
CA ARG A 70 -14.12 -2.58 3.10
C ARG A 70 -14.33 -1.08 3.16
N TYR A 71 -13.51 -0.36 3.94
CA TYR A 71 -13.58 1.09 4.00
C TYR A 71 -13.27 1.76 2.65
N LEU A 72 -12.54 1.11 1.74
CA LEU A 72 -12.30 1.62 0.40
C LEU A 72 -13.59 1.79 -0.41
N TYR A 73 -14.58 0.91 -0.24
CA TYR A 73 -15.89 1.06 -0.88
C TYR A 73 -16.62 2.31 -0.38
N ALA A 74 -16.61 2.55 0.94
CA ALA A 74 -17.19 3.75 1.54
C ALA A 74 -16.49 5.03 1.05
N LEU A 75 -15.15 5.00 0.95
CA LEU A 75 -14.37 6.11 0.39
C LEU A 75 -14.66 6.33 -1.09
N CYS A 76 -14.80 5.27 -1.88
CA CYS A 76 -15.17 5.37 -3.30
C CYS A 76 -16.47 6.14 -3.47
N ARG A 77 -17.53 5.68 -2.78
CA ARG A 77 -18.84 6.35 -2.83
C ARG A 77 -18.78 7.82 -2.41
N LYS A 78 -17.91 8.13 -1.45
CA LYS A 78 -17.72 9.50 -0.97
C LYS A 78 -17.01 10.40 -1.99
N HIS A 79 -16.04 9.88 -2.74
CA HIS A 79 -15.18 10.70 -3.59
C HIS A 79 -15.62 10.81 -5.05
N THR A 80 -16.18 9.75 -5.64
CA THR A 80 -16.46 9.72 -7.10
C THR A 80 -17.92 9.91 -7.45
N GLY A 81 -18.85 9.47 -6.60
CA GLY A 81 -20.29 9.52 -6.87
C GLY A 81 -20.85 8.22 -7.47
N PRO A 82 -20.91 8.03 -8.81
CA PRO A 82 -21.70 6.97 -9.45
C PRO A 82 -21.43 5.56 -8.91
N LEU A 83 -22.49 4.76 -8.79
CA LEU A 83 -22.45 3.44 -8.12
C LEU A 83 -21.64 2.37 -8.88
N GLY A 84 -21.64 2.39 -10.22
CA GLY A 84 -21.08 1.28 -11.02
C GLY A 84 -19.60 1.01 -10.80
N GLU A 85 -18.79 2.07 -10.68
CA GLU A 85 -17.35 1.96 -10.41
C GLU A 85 -17.08 1.42 -9.01
N CYS A 86 -17.84 1.89 -8.02
CA CYS A 86 -17.69 1.45 -6.64
C CYS A 86 -18.20 0.03 -6.40
N GLU A 87 -19.26 -0.40 -7.09
CA GLU A 87 -19.69 -1.81 -7.04
C GLU A 87 -18.62 -2.74 -7.58
N ARG A 88 -17.98 -2.38 -8.70
CA ARG A 88 -16.86 -3.14 -9.23
C ARG A 88 -15.69 -3.20 -8.24
N LEU A 89 -15.39 -2.10 -7.56
CA LEU A 89 -14.40 -2.09 -6.49
C LEU A 89 -14.81 -3.01 -5.33
N ARG A 90 -16.08 -3.03 -4.93
CA ARG A 90 -16.63 -3.91 -3.88
C ARG A 90 -16.41 -5.38 -4.22
N GLU A 91 -16.69 -5.79 -5.45
CA GLU A 91 -16.45 -7.16 -5.91
C GLU A 91 -14.98 -7.57 -5.80
N ILE A 92 -14.06 -6.68 -6.18
CA ILE A 92 -12.62 -6.91 -6.05
C ILE A 92 -12.21 -7.02 -4.58
N ILE A 93 -12.76 -6.17 -3.70
CA ILE A 93 -12.50 -6.20 -2.26
C ILE A 93 -12.93 -7.54 -1.66
N GLU A 94 -14.16 -7.99 -1.93
CA GLU A 94 -14.67 -9.25 -1.39
C GLU A 94 -13.92 -10.46 -1.96
N TYR A 95 -13.50 -10.41 -3.23
CA TYR A 95 -12.59 -11.42 -3.78
C TYR A 95 -11.25 -11.45 -3.01
N ALA A 96 -10.66 -10.29 -2.74
CA ALA A 96 -9.40 -10.21 -2.01
C ALA A 96 -9.51 -10.68 -0.55
N ILE A 97 -10.65 -10.44 0.10
CA ILE A 97 -10.95 -10.99 1.43
C ILE A 97 -11.08 -12.51 1.37
N ALA A 98 -11.79 -13.05 0.37
CA ALA A 98 -11.98 -14.50 0.25
C ALA A 98 -10.70 -15.25 -0.14
N ARG A 99 -9.87 -14.67 -1.02
CA ARG A 99 -8.73 -15.36 -1.66
C ARG A 99 -7.36 -14.85 -1.22
N ARG A 100 -7.30 -13.79 -0.41
CA ARG A 100 -6.06 -13.11 0.03
C ARG A 100 -5.16 -12.69 -1.13
N THR A 101 -5.74 -12.34 -2.27
CA THR A 101 -5.05 -11.92 -3.49
C THR A 101 -6.00 -11.10 -4.36
N LEU A 102 -5.46 -10.25 -5.23
CA LEU A 102 -6.28 -9.57 -6.25
C LEU A 102 -6.73 -10.56 -7.33
N PRO A 103 -7.94 -10.38 -7.90
CA PRO A 103 -8.30 -11.03 -9.16
C PRO A 103 -7.20 -10.79 -10.21
N PRO A 104 -6.83 -11.79 -11.01
CA PRO A 104 -5.74 -11.64 -11.98
C PRO A 104 -5.90 -10.44 -12.90
N TRP A 105 -7.11 -10.20 -13.41
CA TRP A 105 -7.43 -9.07 -14.29
C TRP A 105 -7.32 -7.71 -13.58
N ALA A 106 -7.61 -7.63 -12.28
CA ALA A 106 -7.57 -6.37 -11.53
C ALA A 106 -6.12 -5.90 -11.28
N ARG A 107 -5.13 -6.79 -11.41
CA ARG A 107 -3.70 -6.43 -11.26
C ARG A 107 -3.26 -5.40 -12.29
N SER A 108 -3.86 -5.37 -13.48
CA SER A 108 -3.53 -4.38 -14.52
C SER A 108 -3.96 -2.96 -14.16
N LEU A 109 -4.88 -2.80 -13.20
CA LEU A 109 -5.34 -1.51 -12.69
C LEU A 109 -4.41 -0.92 -11.62
N VAL A 110 -3.45 -1.69 -11.10
CA VAL A 110 -2.54 -1.20 -10.07
C VAL A 110 -1.66 -0.09 -10.64
N ARG A 111 -1.67 1.08 -9.98
CA ARG A 111 -0.84 2.23 -10.28
C ARG A 111 -0.15 2.70 -9.01
N LEU A 112 1.18 2.70 -9.03
CA LEU A 112 2.03 3.21 -7.95
C LEU A 112 2.99 4.23 -8.55
N ALA A 113 3.06 5.39 -7.92
CA ALA A 113 4.09 6.38 -8.17
C ALA A 113 5.27 6.13 -7.24
N ARG A 114 6.46 6.57 -7.65
CA ARG A 114 7.67 6.56 -6.83
C ARG A 114 8.05 7.99 -6.48
N THR A 115 8.38 8.25 -5.22
CA THR A 115 9.09 9.48 -4.87
C THR A 115 10.58 9.27 -5.15
N ARG A 116 11.27 10.33 -5.61
CA ARG A 116 12.73 10.36 -5.43
C ARG A 116 12.98 10.28 -3.92
N PRO A 117 13.85 9.40 -3.43
CA PRO A 117 14.08 9.28 -2.00
C PRO A 117 14.54 10.64 -1.48
N LEU A 118 13.79 11.23 -0.54
CA LEU A 118 14.19 12.47 0.14
C LEU A 118 15.45 12.26 1.00
N ILE A 119 15.79 11.00 1.29
CA ILE A 119 17.01 10.59 1.94
C ILE A 119 17.56 9.42 1.12
N ALA A 120 18.68 9.63 0.43
CA ALA A 120 19.46 8.53 -0.13
C ALA A 120 19.87 7.63 1.04
N VAL A 121 19.14 6.52 1.25
CA VAL A 121 19.60 5.49 2.17
C VAL A 121 20.89 4.95 1.54
N PRO A 122 22.07 5.08 2.19
CA PRO A 122 23.28 4.51 1.64
C PRO A 122 23.02 3.00 1.54
N VAL A 123 23.11 2.46 0.32
CA VAL A 123 23.06 1.02 0.09
C VAL A 123 24.22 0.44 0.89
N VAL A 124 23.94 -0.23 2.00
CA VAL A 124 24.95 -1.00 2.74
C VAL A 124 25.28 -2.20 1.86
N VAL A 125 26.22 -2.01 0.92
CA VAL A 125 26.79 -3.09 0.13
C VAL A 125 27.58 -3.95 1.11
N ARG A 126 27.00 -5.06 1.56
CA ARG A 126 27.74 -6.12 2.25
C ARG A 126 28.74 -6.71 1.25
N ARG A 127 29.95 -6.15 1.18
CA ARG A 127 31.09 -6.79 0.53
C ARG A 127 31.44 -8.04 1.33
N ARG A 128 30.98 -9.20 0.88
CA ARG A 128 31.50 -10.50 1.31
C ARG A 128 32.98 -10.54 0.91
N ARG A 129 33.90 -10.39 1.87
CA ARG A 129 35.33 -10.70 1.64
C ARG A 129 35.42 -12.19 1.34
N LEU A 130 35.59 -12.55 0.07
CA LEU A 130 36.14 -13.85 -0.27
C LEU A 130 37.60 -13.84 0.19
N ARG A 131 37.91 -14.62 1.24
CA ARG A 131 39.29 -14.90 1.61
C ARG A 131 39.92 -15.68 0.46
N ALA A 132 40.91 -15.08 -0.21
CA ALA A 132 41.79 -15.83 -1.09
C ALA A 132 42.55 -16.83 -0.20
N SER A 133 42.32 -18.12 -0.42
CA SER A 133 43.13 -19.18 0.16
C SER A 133 44.37 -19.30 -0.71
N THR A 134 45.49 -18.78 -0.22
CA THR A 134 46.82 -19.13 -0.70
C THR A 134 47.06 -20.62 -0.43
N TYR A 135 47.33 -21.38 -1.47
CA TYR A 135 48.06 -22.64 -1.35
C TYR A 135 49.33 -22.53 -2.19
N TYR A 136 50.40 -23.02 -1.58
CA TYR A 136 51.80 -23.03 -1.99
C TYR A 136 52.03 -23.66 -3.36
#